data_AF-A0A392MSA1-F1
#
_entry.id   AF-A0A392MSA1-F1
#
_cell.length_a   1.000
_cell.length_b   1.000
_cell.length_c   1.000
_cell.angle_alpha   90.00
_cell.angle_beta   90.00
_cell.angle_gamma   90.00
#
_symmetry.space_group_name_H-M   'P 1'
#
loop_
_entity.id
_entity.type
_entity.pdbx_description
1 polymer ?
#
loop_
_entity_poly.entity_id
_entity_poly.type
_entity_poly.pdbx_seq_one_letter_code
_entity_poly.pdbx_strand_id
1 'polypeptide(L)'
;MEEAFWKEKANVKWHSEGDKNTAFFHKTAKIKQAYKKISTLRVNDMVLTDQDLISHHVVSHFQALFSGSNAAVDNGLVEEVIPNLLNDGINNLLTILPSELEIKNAVFSMNKDEAPGPDGFGAFFFQTYWDIIKIDVVNAVLEFFNFNRIMPNFNSNTVVLIPKVPNADSLNHYRPIAMANFKFKILSKILADRLALVLPDIISKEQRGFIKGRQIRDCICLTSEAINMLHCKSFGGNLAIKLDIAKAFDTIDWQFLLKVLQAFGFSSTFCNWIHTILKSAKLSISINGKQEGFFDCARGVRQGDPLSPLL
;
A
#
# COMPACT_ATOMS: atom_id res chain seq x y z
N MET A 1 21.28 19.58 10.85
CA MET A 1 21.19 18.11 10.78
C MET A 1 20.23 17.57 11.84
N GLU A 2 20.44 17.90 13.11
CA GLU A 2 19.54 17.48 14.22
C GLU A 2 18.13 18.09 14.13
N GLU A 3 18.01 19.35 13.71
CA GLU A 3 16.73 20.03 13.52
C GLU A 3 15.86 19.39 12.42
N ALA A 4 16.47 18.98 11.30
CA ALA A 4 15.78 18.28 10.22
C ALA A 4 15.30 16.88 10.68
N PHE A 5 16.12 16.18 11.47
CA PHE A 5 15.78 14.88 12.05
C PHE A 5 14.57 14.95 13.00
N TRP A 6 14.52 15.95 13.89
CA TRP A 6 13.38 16.11 14.80
C TRP A 6 12.13 16.62 14.09
N LYS A 7 12.28 17.44 13.04
CA LYS A 7 11.19 17.86 12.16
C LYS A 7 10.52 16.66 11.48
N GLU A 8 11.30 15.75 10.90
CA GLU A 8 10.81 14.52 10.27
C GLU A 8 10.09 13.62 11.29
N LYS A 9 10.67 13.46 12.48
CA LYS A 9 10.10 12.62 13.55
C LYS A 9 8.80 13.19 14.16
N ALA A 10 8.61 14.50 14.14
CA ALA A 10 7.44 15.17 14.71
C ALA A 10 6.17 15.03 13.84
N ASN A 11 6.33 14.94 12.51
CA ASN A 11 5.26 14.79 11.50
C ASN A 11 4.07 15.74 11.77
N VAL A 12 4.36 17.05 11.86
CA VAL A 12 3.38 18.14 12.04
C VAL A 12 3.32 18.95 10.75
N LYS A 13 2.13 19.07 10.14
CA LYS A 13 1.91 19.77 8.85
C LYS A 13 1.67 21.28 8.94
N TRP A 14 1.58 21.84 10.15
CA TRP A 14 1.29 23.25 10.38
C TRP A 14 2.51 23.97 10.95
N HIS A 15 3.19 24.78 10.13
CA HIS A 15 3.35 26.23 10.36
C HIS A 15 4.27 26.90 9.32
N SER A 16 3.92 28.15 9.03
CA SER A 16 4.65 29.19 8.29
C SER A 16 6.13 29.27 8.67
N GLU A 17 6.97 29.70 7.72
CA GLU A 17 8.44 29.67 7.70
C GLU A 17 9.18 30.42 8.83
N GLY A 18 8.91 30.12 10.09
CA GLY A 18 9.64 30.70 11.20
C GLY A 18 9.21 30.10 12.53
N ASP A 19 9.83 28.99 12.93
CA ASP A 19 10.19 28.78 14.33
C ASP A 19 11.20 27.63 14.49
N LYS A 20 12.32 27.95 15.15
CA LYS A 20 13.46 27.05 15.41
C LYS A 20 13.07 25.87 16.30
N ASN A 21 13.89 24.83 16.30
CA ASN A 21 13.85 23.65 17.20
C ASN A 21 13.52 23.99 18.69
N THR A 22 12.23 24.01 19.06
CA THR A 22 11.78 24.27 20.42
C THR A 22 11.62 22.99 21.25
N ALA A 23 11.80 23.11 22.57
CA ALA A 23 11.49 22.04 23.54
C ALA A 23 10.05 21.49 23.41
N PHE A 24 9.15 22.24 22.78
CA PHE A 24 7.80 21.81 22.42
C PHE A 24 7.79 20.66 21.39
N PHE A 25 8.59 20.74 20.33
CA PHE A 25 8.69 19.64 19.34
C PHE A 25 9.33 18.40 19.94
N HIS A 26 10.34 18.56 20.80
CA HIS A 26 10.92 17.45 21.55
C HIS A 26 9.92 16.81 22.52
N LYS A 27 9.15 17.61 23.28
CA LYS A 27 8.09 17.10 24.16
C LYS A 27 6.98 16.41 23.37
N THR A 28 6.53 17.00 22.27
CA THR A 28 5.50 16.42 21.40
C THR A 28 5.96 15.11 20.75
N ALA A 29 7.21 15.06 20.29
CA ALA A 29 7.81 13.84 19.76
C ALA A 29 7.98 12.76 20.84
N LYS A 30 8.44 13.12 22.05
CA LYS A 30 8.55 12.20 23.20
C LYS A 30 7.18 11.68 23.65
N ILE A 31 6.18 12.54 23.74
CA ILE A 31 4.80 12.16 24.07
C ILE A 31 4.24 11.22 22.99
N LYS A 32 4.36 11.57 21.70
CA LYS A 32 3.96 10.68 20.59
C LYS A 32 4.72 9.35 20.61
N GLN A 33 6.02 9.36 20.96
CA GLN A 33 6.84 8.15 21.03
C GLN A 33 6.44 7.26 22.21
N ALA A 34 6.06 7.85 23.35
CA ALA A 34 5.53 7.12 24.50
C ALA A 34 4.15 6.50 24.20
N TYR A 35 3.24 7.23 23.57
CA TYR A 35 1.91 6.72 23.17
C TYR A 35 1.97 5.68 22.03
N LYS A 36 3.04 5.67 21.23
CA LYS A 36 3.25 4.67 20.17
C LYS A 36 3.90 3.38 20.67
N LYS A 37 4.43 3.36 21.89
CA LYS A 37 5.12 2.18 22.41
C LYS A 37 4.08 1.11 22.76
N ILE A 38 4.21 -0.06 22.15
CA ILE A 38 3.42 -1.24 22.50
C ILE A 38 4.04 -1.83 23.77
N SER A 39 3.60 -1.35 24.93
CA SER A 39 4.05 -1.84 26.24
C SER A 39 3.32 -3.10 26.68
N THR A 40 2.06 -3.23 26.26
CA THR A 40 1.17 -4.33 26.65
C THR A 40 0.28 -4.71 25.48
N LEU A 41 -0.06 -5.99 25.36
CA LEU A 41 -0.95 -6.50 24.33
C LEU A 41 -1.87 -7.57 24.92
N ARG A 42 -3.18 -7.39 24.78
CA ARG A 42 -4.18 -8.39 25.15
C ARG A 42 -4.31 -9.44 24.04
N VAL A 43 -4.15 -10.69 24.44
CA VAL A 43 -4.33 -11.88 23.59
C VAL A 43 -5.35 -12.76 24.29
N ASN A 44 -6.57 -12.79 23.76
CA ASN A 44 -7.74 -13.40 24.42
C ASN A 44 -7.92 -12.80 25.83
N ASP A 45 -7.93 -13.64 26.87
CA ASP A 45 -8.08 -13.23 28.26
C ASP A 45 -6.75 -12.91 28.96
N MET A 46 -5.61 -13.06 28.27
CA MET A 46 -4.28 -12.81 28.82
C MET A 46 -3.71 -11.46 28.35
N VAL A 47 -2.94 -10.80 29.22
CA VAL A 47 -2.21 -9.57 28.87
C VAL A 47 -0.72 -9.88 28.84
N LEU A 48 -0.12 -9.77 27.66
CA LEU A 48 1.32 -9.84 27.49
C LEU A 48 1.94 -8.51 27.89
N THR A 49 2.94 -8.56 28.77
CA THR A 49 3.74 -7.39 29.21
C THR A 49 5.22 -7.54 28.88
N ASP A 50 5.68 -8.78 28.71
CA ASP A 50 7.04 -9.09 28.29
C ASP A 50 7.27 -8.71 26.83
N GLN A 51 8.36 -7.99 26.56
CA GLN A 51 8.60 -7.42 25.23
C GLN A 51 8.97 -8.48 24.20
N ASP A 52 9.67 -9.55 24.59
CA ASP A 52 10.02 -10.61 23.67
C ASP A 52 8.79 -11.44 23.32
N LEU A 53 7.91 -11.73 24.29
CA LEU A 53 6.62 -12.38 24.04
C LEU A 53 5.71 -11.54 23.14
N ILE A 54 5.66 -10.22 23.36
CA ILE A 54 4.92 -9.29 22.48
C ILE A 54 5.49 -9.37 21.06
N SER A 55 6.81 -9.25 20.90
CA SER A 55 7.45 -9.29 19.58
C SER A 55 7.17 -10.59 18.84
N HIS A 56 7.35 -11.75 19.50
CA HIS A 56 7.06 -13.06 18.91
C HIS A 56 5.58 -13.18 18.51
N HIS A 57 4.66 -12.75 19.37
CA HIS A 57 3.23 -12.81 19.08
C HIS A 57 2.84 -11.92 17.89
N VAL A 58 3.37 -10.70 17.83
CA VAL A 58 3.13 -9.77 16.72
C VAL A 58 3.65 -10.34 15.40
N VAL A 59 4.90 -10.83 15.38
CA VAL A 59 5.50 -11.42 14.18
C VAL A 59 4.70 -12.63 13.72
N SER A 60 4.37 -13.55 14.64
CA SER A 60 3.56 -14.74 14.33
C SER A 60 2.19 -14.37 13.75
N HIS A 61 1.51 -13.36 14.34
CA HIS A 61 0.22 -12.90 13.85
C HIS A 61 0.30 -12.37 12.42
N PHE A 62 1.23 -11.45 12.13
CA PHE A 62 1.34 -10.86 10.80
C PHE A 62 1.92 -11.82 9.77
N GLN A 63 2.80 -12.73 10.15
CA GLN A 63 3.24 -13.82 9.29
C GLN A 63 2.06 -14.72 8.91
N ALA A 64 1.23 -15.14 9.86
CA ALA A 64 0.01 -15.89 9.54
C ALA A 64 -0.98 -15.06 8.69
N LEU A 65 -1.06 -13.74 8.91
CA LEU A 65 -1.91 -12.86 8.12
C LEU A 65 -1.47 -12.78 6.66
N PHE A 66 -0.18 -12.57 6.37
CA PHE A 66 0.33 -12.36 5.00
C PHE A 66 0.79 -13.64 4.29
N SER A 67 1.06 -14.72 5.02
CA SER A 67 1.51 -16.00 4.48
C SER A 67 0.48 -17.12 4.65
N GLY A 68 -0.70 -16.84 5.22
CA GLY A 68 -1.76 -17.82 5.38
C GLY A 68 -2.31 -18.30 4.04
N SER A 69 -2.68 -19.59 3.94
CA SER A 69 -3.36 -20.08 2.75
C SER A 69 -4.74 -19.46 2.63
N ASN A 70 -5.13 -19.12 1.41
CA ASN A 70 -6.51 -18.79 1.10
C ASN A 70 -7.22 -20.09 0.76
N ALA A 71 -8.32 -20.38 1.48
CA ALA A 71 -9.20 -21.51 1.18
C ALA A 71 -10.22 -21.17 0.06
N ALA A 72 -9.94 -20.13 -0.74
CA ALA A 72 -10.83 -19.70 -1.80
C ALA A 72 -10.84 -20.75 -2.91
N VAL A 73 -12.01 -21.35 -3.14
CA VAL A 73 -12.23 -22.23 -4.28
C VAL A 73 -12.72 -21.39 -5.44
N ASP A 74 -12.01 -21.50 -6.55
CA ASP A 74 -12.39 -20.90 -7.81
C ASP A 74 -13.73 -21.46 -8.30
N ASN A 75 -14.72 -20.59 -8.46
CA ASN A 75 -16.07 -20.94 -8.86
C ASN A 75 -16.41 -20.51 -10.29
N GLY A 76 -15.44 -19.98 -11.05
CA GLY A 76 -15.62 -19.51 -12.43
C GLY A 76 -16.37 -18.18 -12.57
N LEU A 77 -16.71 -17.51 -11.46
CA LEU A 77 -17.51 -16.28 -11.52
C LEU A 77 -16.74 -15.13 -12.19
N VAL A 78 -15.41 -15.09 -12.07
CA VAL A 78 -14.59 -14.02 -12.64
C VAL A 78 -14.74 -13.96 -14.15
N GLU A 79 -14.69 -15.12 -14.79
CA GLU A 79 -14.80 -15.29 -16.24
C GLU A 79 -16.22 -14.98 -16.75
N GLU A 80 -17.24 -15.09 -15.89
CA GLU A 80 -18.65 -14.76 -16.22
C GLU A 80 -18.97 -13.27 -16.05
N VAL A 81 -18.43 -12.60 -15.02
CA VAL A 81 -18.87 -11.25 -14.63
C VAL A 81 -17.90 -10.14 -15.04
N ILE A 82 -16.62 -10.46 -15.27
CA ILE A 82 -15.62 -9.48 -15.64
C ILE A 82 -15.50 -9.41 -17.16
N PRO A 83 -15.86 -8.28 -17.80
CA PRO A 83 -15.77 -8.15 -19.24
C PRO A 83 -14.30 -7.98 -19.68
N ASN A 84 -13.99 -8.50 -20.86
CA ASN A 84 -12.73 -8.21 -21.54
C ASN A 84 -12.85 -6.85 -22.25
N LEU A 85 -12.10 -5.85 -21.75
CA LEU A 85 -12.22 -4.45 -22.18
C LEU A 85 -10.93 -3.89 -22.79
N LEU A 86 -9.79 -4.56 -22.58
CA LEU A 86 -8.50 -4.11 -23.08
C LEU A 86 -8.18 -4.73 -24.43
N ASN A 87 -7.81 -3.89 -25.39
CA ASN A 87 -7.32 -4.32 -26.70
C ASN A 87 -5.78 -4.37 -26.74
N ASP A 88 -5.25 -4.94 -27.82
CA ASP A 88 -3.80 -5.10 -28.03
C ASP A 88 -3.06 -3.75 -28.07
N GLY A 89 -3.69 -2.69 -28.59
CA GLY A 89 -3.09 -1.35 -28.63
C GLY A 89 -2.83 -0.79 -27.23
N ILE A 90 -3.81 -0.92 -26.32
CA ILE A 90 -3.66 -0.52 -24.92
C ILE A 90 -2.62 -1.41 -24.23
N ASN A 91 -2.67 -2.72 -24.46
CA ASN A 91 -1.70 -3.64 -23.89
C ASN A 91 -0.27 -3.31 -24.32
N ASN A 92 -0.03 -2.99 -25.59
CA ASN A 92 1.27 -2.55 -26.09
C ASN A 92 1.76 -1.27 -25.41
N LEU A 93 0.87 -0.31 -25.17
CA LEU A 93 1.19 0.91 -24.43
C LEU A 93 1.51 0.64 -22.95
N LEU A 94 0.77 -0.25 -22.30
CA LEU A 94 1.03 -0.64 -20.91
C LEU A 94 2.35 -1.42 -20.77
N THR A 95 2.78 -2.13 -21.82
CA THR A 95 3.92 -3.07 -21.78
C THR A 95 5.19 -2.62 -22.48
N ILE A 96 5.19 -1.42 -23.07
CA ILE A 96 6.42 -0.84 -23.63
C ILE A 96 7.48 -0.64 -22.54
N LEU A 97 8.77 -0.83 -22.87
CA LEU A 97 9.83 -0.53 -21.92
C LEU A 97 9.80 0.95 -21.51
N PRO A 98 9.95 1.27 -20.21
CA PRO A 98 9.90 2.64 -19.77
C PRO A 98 11.12 3.43 -20.25
N SER A 99 10.88 4.66 -20.70
CA SER A 99 11.96 5.57 -21.09
C SER A 99 12.68 6.16 -19.87
N GLU A 100 13.91 6.64 -20.03
CA GLU A 100 14.62 7.38 -18.96
C GLU A 100 13.76 8.55 -18.44
N LEU A 101 13.04 9.24 -19.32
CA LEU A 101 12.16 10.34 -18.95
C LEU A 101 10.98 9.86 -18.10
N GLU A 102 10.35 8.74 -18.45
CA GLU A 102 9.27 8.14 -17.66
C GLU A 102 9.76 7.74 -16.26
N ILE A 103 10.93 7.11 -16.18
CA ILE A 103 11.57 6.71 -14.91
C ILE A 103 11.86 7.95 -14.06
N LYS A 104 12.45 8.99 -14.66
CA LYS A 104 12.71 10.26 -13.97
C LYS A 104 11.41 10.87 -13.46
N ASN A 105 10.35 10.93 -14.27
CA ASN A 105 9.07 11.47 -13.87
C ASN A 105 8.46 10.68 -12.69
N ALA A 106 8.57 9.34 -12.71
CA ALA A 106 8.14 8.51 -11.58
C ALA A 106 8.89 8.87 -10.29
N VAL A 107 10.23 9.02 -10.36
CA VAL A 107 11.06 9.41 -9.20
C VAL A 107 10.69 10.78 -8.66
N PHE A 108 10.54 11.79 -9.53
CA PHE A 108 10.31 13.18 -9.15
C PHE A 108 8.86 13.51 -8.80
N SER A 109 7.90 12.65 -9.17
CA SER A 109 6.50 12.80 -8.77
C SER A 109 6.20 12.28 -7.36
N MET A 110 7.08 11.46 -6.79
CA MET A 110 6.93 10.95 -5.43
C MET A 110 7.35 12.00 -4.39
N ASN A 111 6.68 11.99 -3.24
CA ASN A 111 6.88 12.98 -2.18
C ASN A 111 8.27 12.86 -1.54
N LYS A 112 9.02 13.98 -1.53
CA LYS A 112 10.38 14.08 -0.98
C LYS A 112 10.47 13.72 0.50
N ASP A 113 9.45 14.06 1.27
CA ASP A 113 9.44 13.97 2.73
C ASP A 113 8.82 12.66 3.26
N GLU A 114 8.61 11.67 2.39
CA GLU A 114 8.16 10.35 2.81
C GLU A 114 9.27 9.57 3.54
N ALA A 115 8.86 8.84 4.58
CA ALA A 115 9.76 7.96 5.32
C ALA A 115 10.40 6.90 4.39
N PRO A 116 11.71 6.65 4.52
CA PRO A 116 12.40 5.65 3.71
C PRO A 116 11.98 4.22 4.09
N GLY A 117 12.27 3.28 3.20
CA GLY A 117 12.18 1.86 3.48
C GLY A 117 13.34 1.35 4.35
N PRO A 118 13.46 0.02 4.53
CA PRO A 118 14.52 -0.61 5.31
C PRO A 118 15.95 -0.19 4.95
N ASP A 119 16.22 0.16 3.69
CA ASP A 119 17.55 0.57 3.24
C ASP A 119 17.93 2.02 3.59
N GLY A 120 17.00 2.81 4.15
CA GLY A 120 17.24 4.17 4.58
C GLY A 120 17.28 5.22 3.47
N PHE A 121 17.13 4.83 2.19
CA PHE A 121 17.17 5.77 1.07
C PHE A 121 15.76 6.19 0.66
N GLY A 122 15.38 7.42 1.00
CA GLY A 122 14.09 8.01 0.63
C GLY A 122 14.13 8.81 -0.67
N ALA A 123 12.97 9.34 -1.07
CA ALA A 123 12.81 10.14 -2.29
C ALA A 123 13.80 11.30 -2.39
N PHE A 124 14.08 11.97 -1.25
CA PHE A 124 15.07 13.04 -1.16
C PHE A 124 16.44 12.64 -1.73
N PHE A 125 16.94 11.44 -1.40
CA PHE A 125 18.23 10.96 -1.90
C PHE A 125 18.22 10.82 -3.43
N PHE A 126 17.22 10.12 -3.96
CA PHE A 126 17.13 9.83 -5.40
C PHE A 126 16.94 11.10 -6.24
N GLN A 127 16.16 12.06 -5.74
CA GLN A 127 15.91 13.32 -6.44
C GLN A 127 17.09 14.28 -6.34
N THR A 128 17.82 14.29 -5.21
CA THR A 128 18.97 15.19 -5.00
C THR A 128 20.19 14.72 -5.78
N TYR A 129 20.47 13.42 -5.78
CA TYR A 129 21.65 12.84 -6.40
C TYR A 129 21.37 12.19 -7.76
N TRP A 130 20.25 12.56 -8.40
CA TRP A 130 19.77 11.96 -9.66
C TRP A 130 20.86 11.91 -10.73
N ASP A 131 21.56 13.02 -10.96
CA ASP A 131 22.57 13.10 -12.03
C ASP A 131 23.76 12.15 -11.81
N ILE A 132 23.97 11.70 -10.58
CA ILE A 132 25.00 10.71 -10.22
C ILE A 132 24.47 9.29 -10.42
N ILE A 133 23.27 8.99 -9.90
CA ILE A 133 22.76 7.61 -9.79
C ILE A 133 21.84 7.18 -10.94
N LYS A 134 21.45 8.09 -11.85
CA LYS A 134 20.41 7.83 -12.86
C LYS A 134 20.69 6.62 -13.73
N ILE A 135 21.95 6.37 -14.07
CA ILE A 135 22.34 5.27 -14.95
C ILE A 135 22.01 3.93 -14.25
N ASP A 136 22.39 3.80 -12.98
CA ASP A 136 22.12 2.59 -12.20
C ASP A 136 20.62 2.39 -11.96
N VAL A 137 19.90 3.47 -11.67
CA VAL A 137 18.43 3.41 -11.48
C VAL A 137 17.74 2.98 -12.76
N VAL A 138 18.08 3.58 -13.90
CA VAL A 138 17.51 3.22 -15.21
C VAL A 138 17.81 1.77 -15.55
N ASN A 139 19.05 1.32 -15.39
CA ASN A 139 19.43 -0.06 -15.66
C ASN A 139 18.67 -1.05 -14.78
N ALA A 140 18.56 -0.80 -13.48
CA ALA A 140 17.81 -1.65 -12.55
C ALA A 140 16.31 -1.73 -12.91
N VAL A 141 15.71 -0.60 -13.32
CA VAL A 141 14.32 -0.57 -13.77
C VAL A 141 14.15 -1.35 -15.07
N LEU A 142 15.00 -1.12 -16.07
CA LEU A 142 14.94 -1.81 -17.35
C LEU A 142 15.19 -3.31 -17.20
N GLU A 143 16.05 -3.74 -16.28
CA GLU A 143 16.28 -5.17 -16.01
C GLU A 143 14.99 -5.86 -15.53
N PHE A 144 14.22 -5.21 -14.65
CA PHE A 144 12.93 -5.72 -14.21
C PHE A 144 11.94 -5.84 -15.38
N PHE A 145 11.76 -4.76 -16.15
CA PHE A 145 10.77 -4.74 -17.23
C PHE A 145 11.14 -5.65 -18.42
N ASN A 146 12.43 -5.88 -18.69
CA ASN A 146 12.88 -6.80 -19.73
C ASN A 146 12.82 -8.28 -19.31
N PHE A 147 13.25 -8.59 -18.08
CA PHE A 147 13.55 -9.97 -17.68
C PHE A 147 12.65 -10.52 -16.58
N ASN A 148 11.69 -9.73 -16.07
CA ASN A 148 10.84 -10.09 -14.93
C ASN A 148 11.65 -10.48 -13.68
N ARG A 149 12.79 -9.82 -13.45
CA ARG A 149 13.70 -10.10 -12.32
C ARG A 149 13.77 -8.93 -11.37
N ILE A 150 13.70 -9.24 -10.08
CA ILE A 150 13.89 -8.28 -9.00
C ILE A 150 15.10 -8.74 -8.19
N MET A 151 16.05 -7.83 -7.96
CA MET A 151 17.23 -8.13 -7.16
C MET A 151 16.86 -8.53 -5.73
N PRO A 152 17.67 -9.36 -5.05
CA PRO A 152 17.45 -9.69 -3.64
C PRO A 152 17.29 -8.43 -2.79
N ASN A 153 16.35 -8.45 -1.84
CA ASN A 153 16.05 -7.35 -0.92
C ASN A 153 15.57 -6.03 -1.56
N PHE A 154 15.35 -5.99 -2.87
CA PHE A 154 14.82 -4.79 -3.51
C PHE A 154 13.42 -4.47 -2.96
N ASN A 155 12.57 -5.49 -2.89
CA ASN A 155 11.21 -5.45 -2.33
C ASN A 155 11.17 -5.93 -0.87
N SER A 156 12.13 -5.46 -0.06
CA SER A 156 12.04 -5.55 1.39
C SER A 156 11.23 -4.39 1.94
N ASN A 157 10.36 -4.68 2.90
CA ASN A 157 9.45 -3.71 3.48
C ASN A 157 9.48 -3.80 5.01
N THR A 158 9.38 -2.65 5.67
CA THR A 158 9.13 -2.59 7.11
C THR A 158 7.67 -2.23 7.36
N VAL A 159 6.94 -3.10 8.05
CA VAL A 159 5.55 -2.87 8.44
C VAL A 159 5.53 -2.12 9.76
N VAL A 160 4.98 -0.91 9.76
CA VAL A 160 4.75 -0.11 10.96
C VAL A 160 3.30 -0.25 11.39
N LEU A 161 3.08 -0.45 12.68
CA LEU A 161 1.76 -0.59 13.27
C LEU A 161 1.24 0.78 13.73
N ILE A 162 0.20 1.29 13.08
CA ILE A 162 -0.45 2.55 13.45
C ILE A 162 -1.74 2.26 14.23
N PRO A 163 -1.89 2.74 15.48
CA PRO A 163 -3.12 2.53 16.25
C PRO A 163 -4.31 3.23 15.57
N LYS A 164 -5.42 2.50 15.42
CA LYS A 164 -6.71 3.00 14.91
C LYS A 164 -7.53 3.70 16.00
N VAL A 165 -7.33 3.29 17.25
CA VAL A 165 -8.05 3.80 18.43
C VAL A 165 -7.06 4.19 19.52
N PRO A 166 -7.43 5.13 20.41
CA PRO A 166 -6.67 5.40 21.63
C PRO A 166 -6.53 4.13 22.49
N ASN A 167 -5.40 3.98 23.18
CA ASN A 167 -5.12 2.84 24.08
C ASN A 167 -5.30 1.47 23.40
N ALA A 168 -4.82 1.33 22.15
CA ALA A 168 -4.90 0.11 21.38
C ALA A 168 -4.18 -1.06 22.10
N ASP A 169 -4.97 -2.02 22.57
CA ASP A 169 -4.52 -3.18 23.35
C ASP A 169 -4.61 -4.51 22.58
N SER A 170 -5.11 -4.52 21.34
CA SER A 170 -5.23 -5.71 20.50
C SER A 170 -4.66 -5.46 19.11
N LEU A 171 -4.10 -6.47 18.42
CA LEU A 171 -3.53 -6.31 17.08
C LEU A 171 -4.55 -5.86 16.02
N ASN A 172 -5.84 -6.17 16.22
CA ASN A 172 -6.90 -5.69 15.31
C ASN A 172 -7.12 -4.17 15.40
N HIS A 173 -6.73 -3.56 16.53
CA HIS A 173 -6.74 -2.12 16.74
C HIS A 173 -5.57 -1.40 16.05
N TYR A 174 -4.65 -2.14 15.43
CA TYR A 174 -3.57 -1.56 14.64
C TYR A 174 -3.85 -1.69 13.14
N ARG A 175 -3.35 -0.72 12.39
CA ARG A 175 -3.30 -0.74 10.93
C ARG A 175 -1.84 -0.97 10.51
N PRO A 176 -1.54 -2.07 9.80
CA PRO A 176 -0.22 -2.25 9.24
C PRO A 176 -0.03 -1.29 8.06
N ILE A 177 1.09 -0.55 8.04
CA ILE A 177 1.53 0.24 6.89
C ILE A 177 2.91 -0.26 6.49
N ALA A 178 3.03 -0.72 5.24
CA ALA A 178 4.28 -1.19 4.69
C ALA A 178 5.10 -0.02 4.12
N MET A 179 6.31 0.14 4.63
CA MET A 179 7.30 1.07 4.10
C MET A 179 8.26 0.28 3.20
N ALA A 180 8.03 0.39 1.88
CA ALA A 180 8.88 -0.23 0.88
C ALA A 180 10.13 0.60 0.61
N ASN A 181 11.23 -0.04 0.20
CA ASN A 181 12.40 0.67 -0.32
C ASN A 181 12.01 1.56 -1.51
N PHE A 182 12.54 2.78 -1.56
CA PHE A 182 12.17 3.74 -2.60
C PHE A 182 12.51 3.23 -4.00
N LYS A 183 13.65 2.56 -4.17
CA LYS A 183 14.04 1.92 -5.45
C LYS A 183 12.99 0.93 -5.97
N PHE A 184 12.34 0.17 -5.08
CA PHE A 184 11.23 -0.70 -5.45
C PHE A 184 9.96 0.10 -5.77
N LYS A 185 9.67 1.16 -5.02
CA LYS A 185 8.54 2.06 -5.30
C LYS A 185 8.61 2.67 -6.71
N ILE A 186 9.78 2.85 -7.30
CA ILE A 186 9.91 3.31 -8.69
C ILE A 186 9.21 2.33 -9.66
N LEU A 187 9.42 1.02 -9.47
CA LEU A 187 8.81 -0.02 -10.31
C LEU A 187 7.29 0.00 -10.17
N SER A 188 6.79 0.00 -8.93
CA SER A 188 5.35 0.02 -8.67
C SER A 188 4.69 1.33 -9.09
N LYS A 189 5.39 2.47 -8.97
CA LYS A 189 4.91 3.77 -9.42
C LYS A 189 4.73 3.84 -10.93
N ILE A 190 5.68 3.32 -11.71
CA ILE A 190 5.56 3.27 -13.18
C ILE A 190 4.32 2.45 -13.58
N LEU A 191 4.14 1.27 -12.99
CA LEU A 191 2.98 0.43 -13.25
C LEU A 191 1.68 1.10 -12.80
N ALA A 192 1.68 1.76 -11.63
CA ALA A 192 0.52 2.48 -11.11
C ALA A 192 0.10 3.62 -12.04
N ASP A 193 1.06 4.40 -12.55
CA ASP A 193 0.78 5.52 -13.45
C ASP A 193 0.21 5.04 -14.78
N ARG A 194 0.75 3.95 -15.33
CA ARG A 194 0.20 3.31 -16.54
C ARG A 194 -1.20 2.75 -16.32
N LEU A 195 -1.41 2.05 -15.21
CA LEU A 195 -2.71 1.48 -14.85
C LEU A 195 -3.77 2.57 -14.62
N ALA A 196 -3.38 3.70 -14.01
CA ALA A 196 -4.27 4.83 -13.77
C ALA A 196 -4.82 5.47 -15.06
N LEU A 197 -4.15 5.29 -16.21
CA LEU A 197 -4.64 5.78 -17.50
C LEU A 197 -5.84 4.98 -18.03
N VAL A 198 -5.88 3.68 -17.74
CA VAL A 198 -6.90 2.76 -18.28
C VAL A 198 -8.03 2.48 -17.29
N LEU A 199 -7.75 2.62 -15.99
CA LEU A 199 -8.71 2.33 -14.93
C LEU A 199 -10.08 3.00 -15.11
N PRO A 200 -10.18 4.31 -15.45
CA PRO A 200 -11.48 4.98 -15.61
C PRO A 200 -12.40 4.33 -16.65
N ASP A 201 -11.83 3.65 -17.65
CA ASP A 201 -12.55 3.03 -18.77
C ASP A 201 -12.95 1.58 -18.48
N ILE A 202 -12.21 0.88 -17.61
CA ILE A 202 -12.45 -0.54 -17.31
C ILE A 202 -13.26 -0.79 -16.04
N ILE A 203 -13.32 0.19 -15.13
CA ILE A 203 -14.10 0.08 -13.88
C ILE A 203 -15.42 0.83 -13.97
N SER A 204 -16.42 0.35 -13.22
CA SER A 204 -17.72 1.00 -13.11
C SER A 204 -17.61 2.47 -12.69
N LYS A 205 -18.45 3.34 -13.27
CA LYS A 205 -18.52 4.79 -12.95
C LYS A 205 -18.92 5.06 -11.50
N GLU A 206 -19.53 4.08 -10.84
CA GLU A 206 -19.92 4.11 -9.43
C GLU A 206 -18.73 3.91 -8.48
N GLN A 207 -17.62 3.32 -8.93
CA GLN A 207 -16.41 3.16 -8.12
C GLN A 207 -15.67 4.49 -7.95
N ARG A 208 -15.81 5.16 -6.80
CA ARG A 208 -15.17 6.47 -6.58
C ARG A 208 -13.81 6.41 -5.87
N GLY A 209 -13.52 5.34 -5.13
CA GLY A 209 -12.29 5.22 -4.35
C GLY A 209 -11.04 5.08 -5.23
N PHE A 210 -9.98 5.82 -4.90
CA PHE A 210 -8.64 5.74 -5.52
C PHE A 210 -8.56 6.08 -7.03
N ILE A 211 -9.63 6.56 -7.65
CA ILE A 211 -9.65 6.95 -9.07
C ILE A 211 -9.50 8.46 -9.21
N LYS A 212 -8.50 8.88 -9.99
CA LYS A 212 -8.24 10.29 -10.25
C LYS A 212 -9.48 10.95 -10.87
N GLY A 213 -9.85 12.12 -10.33
CA GLY A 213 -11.00 12.90 -10.79
C GLY A 213 -12.34 12.50 -10.19
N ARG A 214 -12.45 11.36 -9.50
CA ARG A 214 -13.67 10.95 -8.78
C ARG A 214 -13.61 11.45 -7.34
N GLN A 215 -14.68 12.10 -6.86
CA GLN A 215 -14.69 12.73 -5.53
C GLN A 215 -15.54 11.95 -4.53
N ILE A 216 -15.10 11.93 -3.26
CA ILE A 216 -15.87 11.31 -2.16
C ILE A 216 -17.20 12.03 -1.89
N ARG A 217 -17.31 13.31 -2.26
CA ARG A 217 -18.54 14.11 -2.10
C ARG A 217 -19.70 13.50 -2.86
N ASP A 218 -19.45 12.97 -4.06
CA ASP A 218 -20.46 12.29 -4.87
C ASP A 218 -21.03 11.08 -4.13
N CYS A 219 -20.18 10.28 -3.45
CA CYS A 219 -20.64 9.16 -2.64
C CYS A 219 -21.55 9.61 -1.50
N ILE A 220 -21.24 10.72 -0.85
CA ILE A 220 -22.05 11.27 0.26
C ILE A 220 -23.42 11.67 -0.28
N CYS A 221 -23.47 12.39 -1.41
CA CYS A 221 -24.74 12.78 -2.05
C CYS A 221 -25.57 11.55 -2.45
N LEU A 222 -24.97 10.61 -3.20
CA LEU A 222 -25.65 9.39 -3.64
C LEU A 222 -26.17 8.55 -2.46
N THR A 223 -25.38 8.44 -1.39
CA THR A 223 -25.80 7.71 -0.18
C THR A 223 -26.95 8.43 0.52
N SER A 224 -26.90 9.77 0.60
CA SER A 224 -27.99 10.56 1.19
C SER A 224 -29.29 10.42 0.39
N GLU A 225 -29.21 10.46 -0.94
CA GLU A 225 -30.38 10.24 -1.81
C GLU A 225 -30.91 8.82 -1.67
N ALA A 226 -30.05 7.81 -1.66
CA ALA A 226 -30.44 6.42 -1.44
C ALA A 226 -31.16 6.23 -0.10
N ILE A 227 -30.66 6.84 0.99
CA ILE A 227 -31.32 6.82 2.31
C ILE A 227 -32.68 7.51 2.26
N ASN A 228 -32.80 8.66 1.60
CA ASN A 228 -34.09 9.35 1.44
C ASN A 228 -35.10 8.48 0.70
N MET A 229 -34.67 7.76 -0.35
CA MET A 229 -35.53 6.83 -1.09
C MET A 229 -36.01 5.65 -0.23
N LEU A 230 -35.29 5.26 0.84
CA LEU A 230 -35.76 4.21 1.74
C LEU A 230 -37.08 4.57 2.42
N HIS A 231 -37.36 5.86 2.62
CA HIS A 231 -38.61 6.34 3.21
C HIS A 231 -39.80 6.36 2.23
N CYS A 232 -39.54 6.23 0.91
CA CYS A 232 -40.59 6.18 -0.09
C CYS A 232 -41.32 4.84 -0.05
N LYS A 233 -42.66 4.83 -0.11
CA LYS A 233 -43.43 3.58 -0.19
C LYS A 233 -43.10 2.86 -1.51
N SER A 234 -42.66 1.61 -1.41
CA SER A 234 -42.42 0.73 -2.55
C SER A 234 -43.09 -0.63 -2.31
N PHE A 235 -43.48 -1.30 -3.39
CA PHE A 235 -44.01 -2.65 -3.29
C PHE A 235 -42.89 -3.59 -2.83
N GLY A 236 -43.10 -4.28 -1.69
CA GLY A 236 -42.09 -5.14 -1.06
C GLY A 236 -41.17 -4.44 -0.04
N GLY A 237 -41.27 -3.11 0.11
CA GLY A 237 -40.43 -2.33 1.03
C GLY A 237 -39.01 -2.06 0.49
N ASN A 238 -38.24 -1.26 1.21
CA ASN A 238 -36.87 -0.90 0.83
C ASN A 238 -35.86 -1.50 1.82
N LEU A 239 -34.72 -1.95 1.28
CA LEU A 239 -33.60 -2.49 2.06
C LEU A 239 -32.29 -1.83 1.61
N ALA A 240 -31.46 -1.42 2.57
CA ALA A 240 -30.09 -1.00 2.33
C ALA A 240 -29.12 -2.04 2.90
N ILE A 241 -28.15 -2.45 2.08
CA ILE A 241 -27.12 -3.42 2.46
C ILE A 241 -25.77 -2.70 2.49
N LYS A 242 -25.09 -2.74 3.64
CA LYS A 242 -23.72 -2.25 3.79
C LYS A 242 -22.78 -3.44 3.93
N LEU A 243 -21.86 -3.57 2.97
CA LEU A 243 -20.81 -4.58 2.98
C LEU A 243 -19.47 -3.91 3.29
N ASP A 244 -18.68 -4.53 4.17
CA ASP A 244 -17.32 -4.11 4.49
C ASP A 244 -16.40 -5.34 4.45
N ILE A 245 -15.29 -5.22 3.71
CA ILE A 245 -14.35 -6.32 3.53
C ILE A 245 -13.25 -6.19 4.58
N ALA A 246 -13.25 -7.11 5.55
CA ALA A 246 -12.25 -7.12 6.60
C ALA A 246 -10.84 -7.33 6.01
N LYS A 247 -9.93 -6.41 6.31
CA LYS A 247 -8.49 -6.50 5.96
C LYS A 247 -8.23 -6.74 4.45
N ALA A 248 -9.04 -6.15 3.56
CA ALA A 248 -8.97 -6.38 2.12
C ALA A 248 -7.55 -6.32 1.52
N PHE A 249 -6.75 -5.31 1.90
CA PHE A 249 -5.35 -5.22 1.47
C PHE A 249 -4.52 -6.41 1.96
N ASP A 250 -4.68 -6.83 3.21
CA ASP A 250 -3.84 -7.88 3.80
C ASP A 250 -4.24 -9.30 3.33
N THR A 251 -5.48 -9.49 2.87
CA THR A 251 -6.04 -10.82 2.61
C THR A 251 -6.34 -11.14 1.15
N ILE A 252 -6.17 -10.18 0.22
CA ILE A 252 -6.47 -10.44 -1.20
C ILE A 252 -5.66 -11.62 -1.74
N ASP A 253 -6.32 -12.54 -2.42
CA ASP A 253 -5.67 -13.69 -3.03
C ASP A 253 -4.99 -13.30 -4.35
N TRP A 254 -3.73 -13.72 -4.52
CA TRP A 254 -2.95 -13.36 -5.71
C TRP A 254 -3.44 -14.07 -6.97
N GLN A 255 -3.93 -15.30 -6.87
CA GLN A 255 -4.48 -16.02 -8.02
C GLN A 255 -5.79 -15.39 -8.46
N PHE A 256 -6.67 -15.03 -7.53
CA PHE A 256 -7.88 -14.25 -7.81
C PHE A 256 -7.54 -12.93 -8.49
N LEU A 257 -6.61 -12.15 -7.94
CA LEU A 257 -6.21 -10.86 -8.51
C LEU A 257 -5.68 -11.01 -9.95
N LEU A 258 -4.80 -11.98 -10.20
CA LEU A 258 -4.26 -12.22 -11.54
C LEU A 258 -5.34 -12.67 -12.53
N LYS A 259 -6.31 -13.48 -12.09
CA LYS A 259 -7.46 -13.86 -12.92
C LYS A 259 -8.32 -12.67 -13.29
N VAL A 260 -8.59 -11.77 -12.34
CA VAL A 260 -9.38 -10.55 -12.61
C VAL A 260 -8.66 -9.67 -13.65
N LEU A 261 -7.34 -9.48 -13.53
CA LEU A 261 -6.56 -8.77 -14.54
C LEU A 261 -6.62 -9.47 -15.91
N GLN A 262 -6.48 -10.79 -15.96
CA GLN A 262 -6.59 -11.54 -17.20
C GLN A 262 -7.98 -11.42 -17.84
N ALA A 263 -9.05 -11.47 -17.04
CA ALA A 263 -10.42 -11.34 -17.50
C ALA A 263 -10.71 -9.95 -18.09
N PHE A 264 -10.18 -8.89 -17.49
CA PHE A 264 -10.23 -7.53 -18.07
C PHE A 264 -9.46 -7.39 -19.39
N GLY A 265 -8.62 -8.36 -19.74
CA GLY A 265 -7.85 -8.40 -20.98
C GLY A 265 -6.40 -7.89 -20.84
N PHE A 266 -5.86 -7.78 -19.62
CA PHE A 266 -4.45 -7.44 -19.44
C PHE A 266 -3.55 -8.55 -20.00
N SER A 267 -2.54 -8.16 -20.76
CA SER A 267 -1.58 -9.08 -21.37
C SER A 267 -0.84 -9.91 -20.32
N SER A 268 -0.34 -11.07 -20.76
CA SER A 268 0.47 -11.95 -19.91
C SER A 268 1.74 -11.26 -19.38
N THR A 269 2.37 -10.39 -20.18
CA THR A 269 3.52 -9.59 -19.77
C THR A 269 3.18 -8.70 -18.57
N PHE A 270 2.09 -7.93 -18.65
CA PHE A 270 1.68 -7.07 -17.53
C PHE A 270 1.34 -7.89 -16.28
N CYS A 271 0.57 -8.97 -16.44
CA CYS A 271 0.22 -9.86 -15.33
C CYS A 271 1.47 -10.49 -14.68
N ASN A 272 2.49 -10.83 -15.49
CA ASN A 272 3.75 -11.36 -14.99
C ASN A 272 4.54 -10.33 -14.18
N TRP A 273 4.56 -9.06 -14.58
CA TRP A 273 5.16 -7.99 -13.76
C TRP A 273 4.49 -7.87 -12.40
N ILE A 274 3.15 -7.86 -12.36
CA ILE A 274 2.39 -7.83 -11.11
C ILE A 274 2.72 -9.06 -10.25
N HIS A 275 2.68 -10.25 -10.83
CA HIS A 275 2.96 -11.50 -10.13
C HIS A 275 4.39 -11.54 -9.54
N THR A 276 5.40 -11.11 -10.29
CA THR A 276 6.79 -11.01 -9.81
C THR A 276 6.93 -9.99 -8.67
N ILE A 277 6.25 -8.85 -8.77
CA ILE A 277 6.23 -7.84 -7.70
C ILE A 277 5.58 -8.39 -6.42
N LEU A 278 4.49 -9.15 -6.54
CA LEU A 278 3.82 -9.74 -5.38
C LEU A 278 4.70 -10.80 -4.72
N LYS A 279 5.24 -11.74 -5.51
CA LYS A 279 6.09 -12.85 -5.02
C LYS A 279 7.42 -12.42 -4.42
N SER A 280 7.97 -11.28 -4.84
CA SER A 280 9.24 -10.78 -4.32
C SER A 280 9.14 -10.10 -2.95
N ALA A 281 7.92 -9.91 -2.42
CA ALA A 281 7.71 -9.14 -1.20
C ALA A 281 8.21 -9.86 0.06
N LYS A 282 9.14 -9.22 0.76
CA LYS A 282 9.61 -9.63 2.09
C LYS A 282 9.20 -8.58 3.12
N LEU A 283 8.72 -9.02 4.28
CA LEU A 283 8.27 -8.14 5.37
C LEU A 283 9.08 -8.36 6.65
N SER A 284 9.44 -7.27 7.32
CA SER A 284 9.79 -7.23 8.74
C SER A 284 8.80 -6.33 9.49
N ILE A 285 8.54 -6.59 10.77
CA ILE A 285 7.61 -5.78 11.57
C ILE A 285 8.40 -4.82 12.45
N SER A 286 8.03 -3.52 12.45
CA SER A 286 8.61 -2.54 13.36
C SER A 286 7.86 -2.54 14.69
N ILE A 287 8.53 -3.01 15.74
CA ILE A 287 8.00 -3.10 17.09
C ILE A 287 8.87 -2.22 17.98
N ASN A 288 8.30 -1.14 18.51
CA ASN A 288 8.99 -0.22 19.40
C ASN A 288 10.33 0.33 18.86
N GLY A 289 10.45 0.45 17.53
CA GLY A 289 11.65 0.94 16.83
C GLY A 289 12.68 -0.14 16.46
N LYS A 290 12.45 -1.40 16.82
CA LYS A 290 13.24 -2.54 16.36
C LYS A 290 12.54 -3.24 15.19
N GLN A 291 13.30 -3.76 14.24
CA GLN A 291 12.77 -4.61 13.18
C GLN A 291 12.81 -6.06 13.66
N GLU A 292 11.66 -6.71 13.68
CA GLU A 292 11.48 -8.07 14.17
C GLU A 292 10.93 -8.95 13.05
N GLY A 293 11.50 -10.16 12.94
CA GLY A 293 11.16 -11.13 11.89
C GLY A 293 11.64 -10.73 10.48
N PHE A 294 11.53 -11.69 9.55
CA PHE A 294 11.75 -11.48 8.13
C PHE A 294 11.12 -12.64 7.35
N PHE A 295 9.99 -12.42 6.67
CA PHE A 295 9.22 -13.51 6.06
C PHE A 295 8.63 -13.13 4.69
N ASP A 296 8.30 -14.17 3.92
CA ASP A 296 7.65 -14.08 2.60
C ASP A 296 6.16 -13.81 2.71
N CYS A 297 5.63 -13.03 1.77
CA CYS A 297 4.18 -12.94 1.56
C CYS A 297 3.71 -14.09 0.65
N ALA A 298 2.49 -14.56 0.87
CA ALA A 298 1.79 -15.46 -0.04
C ALA A 298 0.43 -14.89 -0.50
N ARG A 299 -0.05 -13.83 0.14
CA ARG A 299 -1.27 -13.10 -0.21
C ARG A 299 -1.16 -11.63 0.19
N GLY A 300 -2.16 -10.84 -0.18
CA GLY A 300 -2.26 -9.44 0.17
C GLY A 300 -1.52 -8.51 -0.80
N VAL A 301 -1.91 -7.25 -0.79
CA VAL A 301 -1.23 -6.11 -1.39
C VAL A 301 -0.80 -5.14 -0.29
N ARG A 302 0.22 -4.33 -0.54
CA ARG A 302 0.89 -3.59 0.54
C ARG A 302 0.25 -2.23 0.75
N GLN A 303 -0.30 -2.01 1.94
CA GLN A 303 -0.81 -0.69 2.29
C GLN A 303 0.36 0.31 2.40
N GLY A 304 0.40 1.30 1.49
CA GLY A 304 1.48 2.29 1.39
C GLY A 304 2.29 2.21 0.10
N ASP A 305 2.06 1.18 -0.72
CA ASP A 305 2.62 1.06 -2.06
C ASP A 305 1.71 1.76 -3.10
N PRO A 306 2.25 2.52 -4.07
CA PRO A 306 1.45 3.28 -5.04
C PRO A 306 0.52 2.44 -5.93
N LEU A 307 0.91 1.20 -6.22
CA LEU A 307 0.18 0.30 -7.12
C LEU A 307 -0.95 -0.43 -6.40
N SER A 308 -0.76 -0.73 -5.13
CA SER A 308 -1.68 -1.57 -4.34
C SER A 308 -3.14 -1.10 -4.28
N PRO A 309 -3.48 0.21 -4.25
CA PRO A 309 -4.89 0.66 -4.28
C PRO A 309 -5.56 0.58 -5.65
N LEU A 310 -4.80 0.37 -6.72
CA LEU A 310 -5.27 0.30 -8.10
C LEU A 310 -5.51 -1.15 -8.56
N LEU A 311 -4.90 -2.10 -7.86
CA LEU A 311 -5.10 -3.55 -8.00
C LEU A 311 -6.30 -4.00 -7.15
#